data_AF-A0A0U3DNM5-F1
#
_entry.id   AF-A0A0U3DNM5-F1
#
_cell.length_a   1.000
_cell.length_b   1.000
_cell.length_c   1.000
_cell.angle_alpha   90.00
_cell.angle_beta   90.00
_cell.angle_gamma   90.00
#
_symmetry.space_group_name_H-M   'P 1'
#
loop_
_entity.id
_entity.type
_entity.pdbx_description
1 polymer ?
#
loop_
_entity_poly.entity_id
_entity_poly.type
_entity_poly.pdbx_seq_one_letter_code
_entity_poly.pdbx_strand_id
1 'polypeptide(L)'
;MTARHSKQEADEMSAPQAAHSFFNHRVPAGRRTLCGAAVLSTLLALLLSGCAVEFQNKQGAKEIAEAAKLPGSVATGWRVFQENCAACHGAAATGTVKAPDLLPRVREMGSDRFTNLVLKRYDWSASQAGGNSAGLSTRPVGQAVMPAWQSDPVVNAHIVDLYAYLSARSEGRQGPGQPLR
;
A
#
# COMPACT_ATOMS: atom_id res chain seq x y z
N MET A 1 38.91 26.52 -50.65
CA MET A 1 37.97 27.59 -50.31
C MET A 1 37.82 27.65 -48.79
N THR A 2 38.43 28.68 -48.23
CA THR A 2 38.30 29.30 -46.88
C THR A 2 36.82 29.62 -46.55
N ALA A 3 36.31 29.87 -45.34
CA ALA A 3 36.78 30.37 -44.02
C ALA A 3 35.75 29.89 -42.95
N ARG A 4 35.96 29.69 -41.63
CA ARG A 4 36.68 30.35 -40.52
C ARG A 4 36.05 31.67 -40.00
N HIS A 5 35.89 31.75 -38.66
CA HIS A 5 35.67 32.92 -37.76
C HIS A 5 34.21 33.27 -37.40
N SER A 6 33.86 33.75 -36.19
CA SER A 6 34.61 33.96 -34.93
C SER A 6 33.63 34.24 -33.77
N LYS A 7 34.09 33.96 -32.54
CA LYS A 7 33.62 34.55 -31.27
C LYS A 7 34.08 36.00 -31.12
N GLN A 8 33.37 36.77 -30.30
CA GLN A 8 33.82 38.05 -29.68
C GLN A 8 33.00 38.17 -28.37
N GLU A 9 33.53 37.91 -27.16
CA GLU A 9 34.48 38.69 -26.35
C GLU A 9 34.04 40.16 -26.15
N ALA A 10 33.48 40.42 -24.96
CA ALA A 10 33.22 41.74 -24.43
C ALA A 10 34.25 41.98 -23.31
N ASP A 11 35.09 42.98 -23.51
CA ASP A 11 36.07 43.47 -22.54
C ASP A 11 35.58 44.81 -21.94
N GLU A 12 36.17 45.07 -20.79
CA GLU A 12 35.94 45.99 -19.69
C GLU A 12 35.99 47.48 -20.05
N MET A 13 35.39 48.32 -19.19
CA MET A 13 36.10 49.36 -18.42
C MET A 13 35.26 50.63 -18.21
N SER A 14 35.16 51.01 -16.93
CA SER A 14 35.43 52.37 -16.40
C SER A 14 34.31 52.96 -15.53
N ALA A 15 34.65 53.17 -14.25
CA ALA A 15 33.93 54.01 -13.29
C ALA A 15 34.40 55.48 -13.40
N PRO A 16 33.66 56.46 -12.84
CA PRO A 16 34.08 56.98 -11.53
C PRO A 16 32.97 57.49 -10.56
N GLN A 17 33.36 57.42 -9.28
CA GLN A 17 33.07 58.13 -8.03
C GLN A 17 31.96 59.21 -7.84
N ALA A 18 31.32 59.06 -6.65
CA ALA A 18 30.96 60.06 -5.62
C ALA A 18 29.62 60.85 -5.68
N ALA A 19 28.75 60.61 -4.69
CA ALA A 19 28.40 61.57 -3.62
C ALA A 19 27.30 60.98 -2.71
N HIS A 20 27.66 60.60 -1.47
CA HIS A 20 26.70 60.15 -0.45
C HIS A 20 26.06 61.37 0.24
N SER A 21 24.77 61.59 0.00
CA SER A 21 23.96 62.52 0.79
C SER A 21 23.51 61.82 2.07
N PHE A 22 23.92 62.33 3.22
CA PHE A 22 23.51 61.85 4.54
C PHE A 22 22.04 62.22 4.79
N PHE A 23 21.12 61.30 4.48
CA PHE A 23 19.74 61.40 4.89
C PHE A 23 19.60 60.87 6.32
N ASN A 24 19.44 61.80 7.27
CA ASN A 24 19.28 61.49 8.69
C ASN A 24 17.87 60.94 8.94
N HIS A 25 17.73 59.61 9.01
CA HIS A 25 16.46 58.97 9.36
C HIS A 25 16.18 59.10 10.86
N ARG A 26 15.26 60.00 11.23
CA ARG A 26 14.60 59.94 12.55
C ARG A 26 13.72 58.68 12.60
N VAL A 27 14.03 57.77 13.52
CA VAL A 27 13.22 56.58 13.79
C VAL A 27 11.97 56.97 14.60
N PRO A 28 10.74 56.72 14.12
CA PRO A 28 9.54 56.94 14.93
C PRO A 28 9.35 55.81 15.94
N ALA A 29 9.17 56.20 17.21
CA ALA A 29 8.86 55.33 18.32
C ALA A 29 7.39 54.87 18.26
N GLY A 30 7.12 53.74 17.58
CA GLY A 30 5.76 53.17 17.51
C GLY A 30 5.70 51.65 17.28
N ARG A 31 6.84 50.96 17.24
CA ARG A 31 6.94 49.57 16.71
C ARG A 31 6.90 48.47 17.77
N ARG A 32 6.45 48.75 19.00
CA ARG A 32 6.45 47.77 20.11
C ARG A 32 5.16 46.97 20.24
N THR A 33 4.01 47.53 19.87
CA THR A 33 2.70 46.86 20.00
C THR A 33 2.34 45.96 18.81
N LEU A 34 2.96 46.16 17.64
CA LEU A 34 2.72 45.37 16.43
C LEU A 34 3.39 43.98 16.45
N CYS A 35 4.49 43.80 17.19
CA CYS A 35 5.18 42.49 17.27
C CYS A 35 4.41 41.44 18.07
N GLY A 36 3.70 41.84 19.14
CA GLY A 36 2.96 40.89 19.99
C GLY A 36 1.78 40.24 19.27
N ALA A 37 1.02 41.04 18.52
CA ALA A 37 -0.12 40.54 17.75
C ALA A 37 0.34 39.62 16.60
N ALA A 38 1.45 39.93 15.93
CA ALA A 38 1.99 39.10 14.86
C ALA A 38 2.48 37.73 15.35
N VAL A 39 3.17 37.67 16.49
CA VAL A 39 3.66 36.41 17.10
C VAL A 39 2.50 35.56 17.64
N LEU A 40 1.47 36.18 18.21
CA LEU A 40 0.29 35.47 18.68
C LEU A 40 -0.52 34.86 17.52
N SER A 41 -0.59 35.57 16.40
CA SER A 41 -1.28 35.11 15.19
C SER A 41 -0.57 33.94 14.53
N THR A 42 0.77 33.97 14.48
CA THR A 42 1.56 32.84 13.93
C THR A 42 1.49 31.60 14.81
N LEU A 43 1.54 31.75 16.14
CA LEU A 43 1.37 30.63 17.08
C LEU A 43 -0.01 29.98 16.98
N LEU A 44 -1.06 30.80 16.91
CA LEU A 44 -2.42 30.31 16.74
C LEU A 44 -2.58 29.59 15.40
N ALA A 45 -2.04 30.14 14.31
CA ALA A 45 -2.04 29.47 13.00
C ALA A 45 -1.30 28.12 13.01
N LEU A 46 -0.17 28.01 13.71
CA LEU A 46 0.55 26.75 13.89
C LEU A 46 -0.27 25.72 14.65
N LEU A 47 -0.92 26.12 15.75
CA LEU A 47 -1.79 25.25 16.55
C LEU A 47 -2.98 24.73 15.73
N LEU A 48 -3.66 25.60 14.97
CA LEU A 48 -4.77 25.19 14.11
C LEU A 48 -4.33 24.26 12.97
N SER A 49 -3.14 24.51 12.39
CA SER A 49 -2.56 23.65 11.35
C SER A 49 -2.28 22.23 11.88
N GLY A 50 -1.79 22.11 13.13
CA GLY A 50 -1.59 20.82 13.79
C GLY A 50 -2.88 20.00 13.90
N CYS A 51 -3.98 20.62 14.37
CA CYS A 51 -5.29 19.97 14.45
C CYS A 51 -5.80 19.51 13.07
N ALA A 52 -5.55 20.31 12.03
CA ALA A 52 -5.95 19.95 10.67
C ALA A 52 -5.18 18.71 10.17
N VAL A 53 -3.86 18.64 10.39
CA VAL A 53 -3.03 17.49 10.00
C VAL A 53 -3.47 16.20 10.72
N GLU A 54 -3.75 16.26 12.02
CA GLU A 54 -4.23 15.10 12.78
C GLU A 54 -5.59 14.60 12.28
N PHE A 55 -6.50 15.53 11.96
CA PHE A 55 -7.81 15.19 11.41
C PHE A 55 -7.69 14.59 10.00
N GLN A 56 -6.87 15.20 9.12
CA GLN A 56 -6.59 14.68 7.78
C GLN A 56 -6.00 13.27 7.85
N ASN A 57 -5.05 13.03 8.76
CA ASN A 57 -4.44 11.71 8.96
C ASN A 57 -5.47 10.65 9.39
N LYS A 58 -6.40 11.01 10.28
CA LYS A 58 -7.49 10.09 10.69
C LYS A 58 -8.50 9.84 9.57
N GLN A 59 -8.81 10.85 8.77
CA GLN A 59 -9.69 10.70 7.61
C GLN A 59 -9.05 9.82 6.54
N GLY A 60 -7.80 10.08 6.17
CA GLY A 60 -7.06 9.24 5.21
C GLY A 60 -6.93 7.80 5.69
N ALA A 61 -6.65 7.57 6.97
CA ALA A 61 -6.62 6.22 7.53
C ALA A 61 -7.98 5.51 7.46
N LYS A 62 -9.08 6.22 7.67
CA LYS A 62 -10.44 5.66 7.53
C LYS A 62 -10.81 5.36 6.09
N GLU A 63 -10.47 6.25 5.16
CA GLU A 63 -10.71 6.05 3.73
C GLU A 63 -9.93 4.83 3.20
N ILE A 64 -8.66 4.69 3.60
CA ILE A 64 -7.86 3.50 3.27
C ILE A 64 -8.44 2.25 3.93
N ALA A 65 -8.92 2.33 5.18
CA ALA A 65 -9.54 1.18 5.86
C ALA A 65 -10.87 0.75 5.22
N GLU A 66 -11.71 1.69 4.78
CA GLU A 66 -12.95 1.37 4.08
C GLU A 66 -12.68 0.90 2.65
N ALA A 67 -11.68 1.46 1.96
CA ALA A 67 -11.22 0.94 0.68
C ALA A 67 -10.57 -0.46 0.78
N ALA A 68 -9.96 -0.78 1.92
CA ALA A 68 -9.40 -2.10 2.22
C ALA A 68 -10.47 -3.13 2.61
N LYS A 69 -11.70 -2.69 2.85
CA LYS A 69 -12.83 -3.60 3.09
C LYS A 69 -13.08 -4.37 1.80
N LEU A 70 -12.78 -5.66 1.86
CA LEU A 70 -12.84 -6.52 0.69
C LEU A 70 -14.26 -6.54 0.13
N PRO A 71 -14.45 -6.38 -1.19
CA PRO A 71 -15.77 -6.34 -1.82
C PRO A 71 -16.50 -7.71 -1.85
N GLY A 72 -16.25 -8.58 -0.87
CA GLY A 72 -16.80 -9.93 -0.77
C GLY A 72 -17.52 -10.20 0.56
N SER A 73 -18.46 -11.13 0.52
CA SER A 73 -19.23 -11.63 1.65
C SER A 73 -18.46 -12.74 2.37
N VAL A 74 -18.08 -12.50 3.63
CA VAL A 74 -17.46 -13.51 4.51
C VAL A 74 -18.34 -14.75 4.65
N ALA A 75 -19.66 -14.57 4.74
CA ALA A 75 -20.62 -15.68 4.85
C ALA A 75 -20.69 -16.53 3.56
N THR A 76 -20.70 -15.89 2.39
CA THR A 76 -20.67 -16.59 1.11
C THR A 76 -19.34 -17.32 0.92
N GLY A 77 -18.24 -16.64 1.23
CA GLY A 77 -16.88 -17.19 1.15
C GLY A 77 -16.69 -18.41 2.04
N TRP A 78 -17.22 -18.37 3.27
CA TRP A 78 -17.21 -19.53 4.17
C TRP A 78 -17.92 -20.72 3.53
N ARG A 79 -19.13 -20.55 2.98
CA ARG A 79 -19.88 -21.64 2.36
C ARG A 79 -19.10 -22.28 1.20
N VAL A 80 -18.61 -21.45 0.27
CA VAL A 80 -17.84 -21.93 -0.89
C VAL A 80 -16.56 -22.63 -0.43
N PHE A 81 -15.90 -22.13 0.61
CA PHE A 81 -14.71 -22.75 1.19
C PHE A 81 -15.01 -24.13 1.79
N GLN A 82 -16.11 -24.26 2.54
CA GLN A 82 -16.52 -25.53 3.13
C GLN A 82 -16.83 -26.59 2.06
N GLU A 83 -17.45 -26.19 0.96
CA GLU A 83 -17.84 -27.08 -0.14
C GLU A 83 -16.62 -27.53 -0.99
N ASN A 84 -15.66 -26.62 -1.24
CA ASN A 84 -14.64 -26.85 -2.27
C ASN A 84 -13.21 -27.01 -1.74
N CYS A 85 -12.91 -26.47 -0.54
CA CYS A 85 -11.53 -26.30 -0.08
C CYS A 85 -11.23 -27.03 1.23
N ALA A 86 -12.22 -27.11 2.13
CA ALA A 86 -12.06 -27.64 3.48
C ALA A 86 -11.62 -29.11 3.54
N ALA A 87 -11.94 -29.92 2.53
CA ALA A 87 -11.55 -31.33 2.46
C ALA A 87 -10.02 -31.54 2.45
N CYS A 88 -9.27 -30.54 1.97
CA CYS A 88 -7.81 -30.57 1.91
C CYS A 88 -7.18 -29.60 2.91
N HIS A 89 -7.68 -28.37 3.00
CA HIS A 89 -7.12 -27.32 3.85
C HIS A 89 -7.70 -27.29 5.28
N GLY A 90 -8.60 -28.22 5.61
CA GLY A 90 -9.30 -28.29 6.89
C GLY A 90 -10.45 -27.29 6.98
N ALA A 91 -11.49 -27.62 7.74
CA ALA A 91 -12.65 -26.75 7.96
C ALA A 91 -12.29 -25.38 8.54
N ALA A 92 -11.23 -25.31 9.34
CA ALA A 92 -10.74 -24.05 9.91
C ALA A 92 -9.74 -23.30 9.01
N ALA A 93 -9.43 -23.81 7.81
CA ALA A 93 -8.37 -23.35 6.91
C ALA A 93 -6.95 -23.42 7.48
N THR A 94 -6.74 -24.18 8.56
CA THR A 94 -5.47 -24.34 9.29
C THR A 94 -4.59 -25.46 8.74
N GLY A 95 -4.94 -26.02 7.57
CA GLY A 95 -4.19 -27.09 6.93
C GLY A 95 -4.48 -28.48 7.49
N THR A 96 -4.00 -29.48 6.76
CA THR A 96 -3.99 -30.90 7.13
C THR A 96 -2.70 -31.54 6.61
N VAL A 97 -2.56 -32.85 6.77
CA VAL A 97 -1.51 -33.61 6.09
C VAL A 97 -1.61 -33.56 4.55
N LYS A 98 -2.78 -33.23 4.00
CA LYS A 98 -3.04 -33.18 2.54
C LYS A 98 -2.66 -31.83 1.93
N ALA A 99 -2.82 -30.73 2.65
CA ALA A 99 -2.61 -29.38 2.13
C ALA A 99 -2.28 -28.38 3.25
N PRO A 100 -1.55 -27.28 2.96
CA PRO A 100 -1.01 -26.38 3.97
C PRO A 100 -2.07 -25.52 4.67
N ASP A 101 -1.67 -24.94 5.80
CA ASP A 101 -2.36 -23.82 6.45
C ASP A 101 -2.41 -22.60 5.51
N LEU A 102 -3.63 -22.10 5.29
CA LEU A 102 -3.90 -20.96 4.41
C LEU A 102 -3.79 -19.63 5.16
N LEU A 103 -3.96 -19.60 6.47
CA LEU A 103 -4.04 -18.35 7.23
C LEU A 103 -2.77 -17.50 7.14
N PRO A 104 -1.55 -18.01 7.39
CA PRO A 104 -0.35 -17.19 7.25
C PRO A 104 -0.11 -16.77 5.79
N ARG A 105 -0.42 -17.65 4.84
CA ARG A 105 -0.22 -17.40 3.40
C ARG A 105 -1.13 -16.30 2.88
N VAL A 106 -2.40 -16.32 3.25
CA VAL A 106 -3.39 -15.31 2.84
C VAL A 106 -3.11 -13.97 3.53
N ARG A 107 -2.64 -13.98 4.78
CA ARG A 107 -2.25 -12.74 5.48
C ARG A 107 -1.17 -11.96 4.73
N GLU A 108 -0.24 -12.67 4.10
CA GLU A 108 0.89 -12.08 3.36
C GLU A 108 0.56 -11.82 1.88
N MET A 109 -0.61 -12.26 1.40
CA MET A 109 -0.97 -12.29 -0.01
C MET A 109 -2.16 -11.38 -0.31
N GLY A 110 -1.98 -10.46 -1.26
CA GLY A 110 -3.10 -9.64 -1.77
C GLY A 110 -4.10 -10.44 -2.62
N SER A 111 -5.29 -9.86 -2.82
CA SER A 111 -6.42 -10.45 -3.56
C SER A 111 -6.07 -10.94 -4.96
N ASP A 112 -5.24 -10.19 -5.69
CA ASP A 112 -4.90 -10.50 -7.07
C ASP A 112 -4.00 -11.73 -7.17
N ARG A 113 -3.04 -11.82 -6.24
CA ARG A 113 -2.15 -12.98 -6.15
C ARG A 113 -2.93 -14.22 -5.72
N PHE A 114 -3.86 -14.07 -4.79
CA PHE A 114 -4.79 -15.14 -4.39
C PHE A 114 -5.63 -15.63 -5.57
N THR A 115 -6.28 -14.70 -6.28
CA THR A 115 -7.14 -14.99 -7.44
C THR A 115 -6.37 -15.73 -8.54
N ASN A 116 -5.17 -15.26 -8.88
CA ASN A 116 -4.35 -15.92 -9.90
C ASN A 116 -3.86 -17.31 -9.45
N LEU A 117 -3.56 -17.50 -8.17
CA LEU A 117 -3.17 -18.81 -7.63
C LEU A 117 -4.35 -19.79 -7.63
N VAL A 118 -5.54 -19.36 -7.22
CA VAL A 118 -6.71 -20.25 -7.11
C VAL A 118 -7.31 -20.56 -8.48
N LEU A 119 -7.53 -19.54 -9.31
CA LEU A 119 -8.21 -19.73 -10.59
C LEU A 119 -7.27 -20.28 -11.64
N LYS A 120 -6.11 -19.65 -11.82
CA LYS A 120 -5.22 -19.96 -12.93
C LYS A 120 -4.08 -20.89 -12.54
N ARG A 121 -3.93 -21.15 -11.23
CA ARG A 121 -2.75 -21.83 -10.70
C ARG A 121 -1.49 -21.16 -11.20
N TYR A 122 -1.41 -19.83 -11.02
CA TYR A 122 -0.19 -19.09 -11.29
C TYR A 122 0.99 -19.86 -10.71
N ASP A 123 1.97 -20.09 -11.57
CA ASP A 123 3.03 -21.07 -11.47
C ASP A 123 3.76 -21.03 -10.12
N TRP A 124 3.21 -21.76 -9.15
CA TRP A 124 3.92 -22.10 -7.92
C TRP A 124 5.33 -22.67 -8.20
N SER A 125 5.59 -23.17 -9.43
CA SER A 125 6.92 -23.52 -9.94
C SER A 125 7.84 -22.36 -10.32
N ALA A 126 7.39 -21.23 -10.87
CA ALA A 126 8.30 -20.13 -11.22
C ALA A 126 8.69 -19.28 -10.00
N SER A 127 7.84 -19.20 -8.98
CA SER A 127 8.23 -18.60 -7.70
C SER A 127 9.33 -19.37 -6.94
N GLN A 128 9.64 -20.61 -7.35
CA GLN A 128 10.74 -21.41 -6.81
C GLN A 128 12.01 -21.35 -7.68
N ALA A 129 11.93 -20.79 -8.89
CA ALA A 129 13.05 -20.67 -9.83
C ALA A 129 13.96 -19.45 -9.56
N GLY A 130 13.58 -18.57 -8.62
CA GLY A 130 14.40 -17.44 -8.17
C GLY A 130 15.36 -17.76 -7.00
N GLY A 131 15.30 -18.98 -6.46
CA GLY A 131 16.27 -19.50 -5.52
C GLY A 131 17.28 -20.38 -6.26
N ASN A 132 18.56 -20.14 -6.04
CA ASN A 132 19.68 -21.01 -6.44
C ASN A 132 19.28 -22.49 -6.65
N SER A 133 19.26 -22.90 -7.91
CA SER A 133 19.01 -24.27 -8.38
C SER A 133 20.15 -25.22 -7.98
N ALA A 134 20.34 -25.42 -6.68
CA ALA A 134 21.19 -26.46 -6.11
C ALA A 134 20.29 -27.41 -5.32
N GLY A 135 19.53 -28.21 -6.06
CA GLY A 135 18.64 -29.21 -5.53
C GLY A 135 17.47 -29.44 -6.48
N LEU A 136 17.62 -30.40 -7.38
CA LEU A 136 16.49 -31.05 -8.02
C LEU A 136 15.60 -31.57 -6.89
N SER A 137 14.57 -30.79 -6.55
CA SER A 137 13.60 -31.19 -5.54
C SER A 137 12.71 -32.24 -6.18
N THR A 138 13.13 -33.50 -6.06
CA THR A 138 12.28 -34.67 -6.31
C THR A 138 11.06 -34.50 -5.40
N ARG A 139 9.97 -33.97 -5.96
CA ARG A 139 8.72 -33.78 -5.22
C ARG A 139 8.30 -35.17 -4.71
N PRO A 140 8.06 -35.35 -3.40
CA PRO A 140 7.50 -36.58 -2.90
C PRO A 140 6.21 -36.89 -3.65
N VAL A 141 6.17 -38.03 -4.33
CA VAL A 141 4.97 -38.57 -4.95
C VAL A 141 3.95 -38.77 -3.82
N GLY A 142 2.95 -37.88 -3.75
CA GLY A 142 1.94 -37.90 -2.68
C GLY A 142 1.43 -36.53 -2.20
N GLN A 143 2.04 -35.41 -2.59
CA GLN A 143 1.47 -34.09 -2.28
C GLN A 143 0.30 -33.78 -3.22
N ALA A 144 -0.90 -33.60 -2.65
CA ALA A 144 -2.09 -33.22 -3.39
C ALA A 144 -1.79 -31.94 -4.19
N VAL A 145 -1.92 -32.06 -5.50
CA VAL A 145 -1.79 -30.93 -6.40
C VAL A 145 -3.07 -30.10 -6.28
N MET A 146 -2.97 -28.87 -5.75
CA MET A 146 -4.10 -27.95 -5.72
C MET A 146 -4.60 -27.74 -7.17
N PRO A 147 -5.87 -28.07 -7.47
CA PRO A 147 -6.41 -27.92 -8.81
C PRO A 147 -6.55 -26.44 -9.16
N ALA A 148 -6.61 -26.15 -10.46
CA ALA A 148 -6.98 -24.83 -10.95
C ALA A 148 -8.51 -24.78 -11.01
N TRP A 149 -9.12 -23.70 -10.50
CA TRP A 149 -10.57 -23.58 -10.31
C TRP A 149 -11.26 -22.64 -11.31
N GLN A 150 -10.56 -22.15 -12.34
CA GLN A 150 -11.10 -21.25 -13.35
C GLN A 150 -12.34 -21.80 -14.08
N SER A 151 -12.42 -23.13 -14.24
CA SER A 151 -13.55 -23.78 -14.93
C SER A 151 -14.73 -24.08 -14.01
N ASP A 152 -14.56 -23.96 -12.69
CA ASP A 152 -15.67 -24.14 -11.74
C ASP A 152 -16.45 -22.83 -11.62
N PRO A 153 -17.73 -22.80 -12.04
CA PRO A 153 -18.51 -21.57 -12.06
C PRO A 153 -18.79 -21.02 -10.66
N VAL A 154 -18.92 -21.87 -9.64
CA VAL A 154 -19.19 -21.45 -8.26
C VAL A 154 -17.95 -20.81 -7.67
N VAL A 155 -16.79 -21.46 -7.79
CA VAL A 155 -15.54 -20.93 -7.25
C VAL A 155 -15.11 -19.66 -7.99
N ASN A 156 -15.23 -19.64 -9.32
CA ASN A 156 -14.86 -18.47 -10.12
C ASN A 156 -15.74 -17.25 -9.79
N ALA A 157 -17.06 -17.43 -9.69
CA ALA A 157 -17.98 -16.34 -9.34
C ALA A 157 -17.76 -15.79 -7.92
N HIS A 158 -17.31 -16.65 -6.99
CA HIS A 158 -17.16 -16.32 -5.58
C HIS A 158 -15.70 -16.17 -5.12
N ILE A 159 -14.77 -15.92 -6.05
CA ILE A 159 -13.35 -15.83 -5.70
C ILE A 159 -13.04 -14.70 -4.72
N VAL A 160 -13.75 -13.57 -4.86
CA VAL A 160 -13.62 -12.41 -3.97
C VAL A 160 -14.21 -12.71 -2.59
N ASP A 161 -15.32 -13.46 -2.54
CA ASP A 161 -15.92 -13.90 -1.28
C ASP A 161 -15.00 -14.85 -0.52
N LEU A 162 -14.37 -15.81 -1.23
CA LEU A 162 -13.37 -16.72 -0.68
C LEU A 162 -12.20 -15.94 -0.05
N TYR A 163 -11.67 -14.95 -0.76
CA TYR A 163 -10.59 -14.10 -0.24
C TYR A 163 -11.06 -13.30 0.98
N ALA A 164 -12.29 -12.77 0.97
CA ALA A 164 -12.87 -12.06 2.10
C ALA A 164 -12.97 -12.92 3.36
N TYR A 165 -13.44 -14.16 3.22
CA TYR A 165 -13.49 -15.12 4.33
C TYR A 165 -12.09 -15.46 4.87
N LEU A 166 -11.16 -15.86 4.01
CA LEU A 166 -9.82 -16.29 4.44
C LEU A 166 -9.00 -15.15 5.03
N SER A 167 -9.14 -13.92 4.51
CA SER A 167 -8.49 -12.74 5.09
C SER A 167 -9.08 -12.38 6.46
N ALA A 168 -10.41 -12.43 6.60
CA ALA A 168 -11.04 -12.22 7.91
C ALA A 168 -10.61 -13.28 8.94
N ARG A 169 -10.43 -14.54 8.52
CA ARG A 169 -9.88 -15.62 9.37
C ARG A 169 -8.42 -15.35 9.74
N SER A 170 -7.59 -14.97 8.77
CA SER A 170 -6.16 -14.71 9.00
C SER A 170 -5.93 -13.48 9.89
N GLU A 171 -6.82 -12.50 9.86
CA GLU A 171 -6.78 -11.32 10.73
C GLU A 171 -7.43 -11.56 12.10
N GLY A 172 -8.02 -12.74 12.34
CA GLY A 172 -8.73 -13.06 13.59
C GLY A 172 -10.10 -12.39 13.74
N ARG A 173 -10.59 -11.70 12.71
CA ARG A 173 -11.94 -11.10 12.69
C ARG A 173 -13.05 -12.14 12.50
N GLN A 174 -12.72 -13.33 11.99
CA GLN A 174 -13.65 -14.43 11.76
C GLN A 174 -13.18 -15.71 12.47
N GLY A 175 -14.08 -16.34 13.23
CA GLY A 175 -13.88 -17.67 13.83
C GLY A 175 -14.01 -18.82 12.80
N PRO A 176 -13.67 -20.07 13.17
CA PRO A 176 -13.74 -21.21 12.24
C PRO A 176 -15.19 -21.65 11.95
N GLY A 177 -16.12 -21.28 12.82
CA GLY A 177 -17.54 -21.56 12.65
C GLY A 177 -18.18 -20.74 11.56
N GLN A 178 -19.44 -21.09 11.26
CA GLN A 178 -20.27 -20.36 10.32
C GLN A 178 -20.40 -18.88 10.72
N PRO A 179 -20.15 -17.93 9.80
CA PRO A 179 -20.37 -16.51 10.04
C PRO A 179 -21.84 -16.24 10.38
N LEU A 180 -22.07 -15.41 11.41
CA LEU A 180 -23.41 -14.94 11.76
C LEU A 180 -23.89 -13.98 10.66
N ARG A 181 -25.16 -14.09 10.27
CA ARG A 181 -25.79 -13.24 9.26
C ARG A 181 -26.14 -11.88 9.82
#